data_AF-A0A662EDP7-F1
#
_entry.id   AF-A0A662EDP7-F1
#
_cell.length_a   1.000
_cell.length_b   1.000
_cell.length_c   1.000
_cell.angle_alpha   90.00
_cell.angle_beta   90.00
_cell.angle_gamma   90.00
#
_symmetry.space_group_name_H-M   'P 1'
#
loop_
_entity.id
_entity.type
_entity.pdbx_description
1 polymer ?
#
loop_
_entity_poly.entity_id
_entity_poly.type
_entity_poly.pdbx_seq_one_letter_code
_entity_poly.pdbx_strand_id
1 'polypeptide(L)' 'TLEEAKAHLDRAIEIAVQAGYLVPFITYAERYAVYVGDRALFEELLQFVLAAPIGDWPFWNRHAKVQAEALLARADEQFR' A
#
# COMPACT_ATOMS: atom_id res chain seq x y z
N THR A 1 -8.76 -17.28 5.46
CA THR A 1 -7.36 -17.65 5.79
C THR A 1 -6.44 -16.51 5.40
N LEU A 2 -5.13 -16.58 5.71
CA LEU A 2 -4.16 -15.58 5.24
C LEU A 2 -4.00 -15.55 3.71
N GLU A 3 -4.16 -16.71 3.06
CA GLU A 3 -4.15 -16.84 1.61
C GLU A 3 -5.35 -16.11 0.97
N GLU A 4 -6.56 -16.30 1.52
CA GLU A 4 -7.75 -15.59 1.03
C GLU A 4 -7.64 -14.07 1.21
N ALA A 5 -7.10 -13.62 2.36
CA ALA A 5 -6.88 -12.19 2.60
C ALA A 5 -5.91 -11.60 1.56
N LYS A 6 -4.82 -12.30 1.25
CA LYS A 6 -3.89 -11.91 0.19
C LYS A 6 -4.57 -11.85 -1.17
N ALA A 7 -5.29 -12.89 -1.56
CA ALA A 7 -5.98 -12.93 -2.84
C ALA A 7 -6.97 -11.76 -3.02
N HIS A 8 -7.70 -11.38 -1.97
CA HIS A 8 -8.58 -10.21 -2.00
C HIS A 8 -7.84 -8.89 -2.14
N LEU A 9 -6.70 -8.74 -1.46
CA LEU A 9 -5.87 -7.52 -1.53
C LEU A 9 -5.15 -7.39 -2.87
N ASP A 10 -4.61 -8.49 -3.39
CA ASP A 10 -4.03 -8.57 -4.74
C ASP A 10 -5.08 -8.15 -5.78
N ARG A 11 -6.31 -8.67 -5.68
CA ARG A 11 -7.41 -8.28 -6.57
C ARG A 11 -7.81 -6.82 -6.40
N ALA A 12 -7.80 -6.30 -5.17
CA ALA A 12 -8.15 -4.91 -4.90
C ALA A 12 -7.15 -3.93 -5.55
N ILE A 13 -5.84 -4.18 -5.43
CA ILE A 13 -4.82 -3.33 -6.05
C ILE A 13 -4.84 -3.43 -7.58
N GLU A 14 -5.17 -4.60 -8.14
CA GLU A 14 -5.33 -4.78 -9.59
C GLU A 14 -6.44 -3.89 -10.16
N ILE A 15 -7.60 -3.85 -9.50
CA ILE A 15 -8.70 -2.96 -9.90
C ILE A 15 -8.32 -1.49 -9.66
N ALA A 16 -7.67 -1.20 -8.53
CA ALA A 16 -7.31 0.16 -8.16
C ALA A 16 -6.29 0.78 -9.13
N VAL A 17 -5.34 -0.02 -9.64
CA VAL A 17 -4.35 0.45 -10.61
C VAL A 17 -5.01 0.91 -11.92
N GLN A 18 -6.04 0.21 -12.38
CA GLN A 18 -6.80 0.58 -13.59
C GLN A 18 -7.54 1.91 -13.41
N ALA A 19 -7.97 2.20 -12.19
CA ALA A 19 -8.63 3.46 -11.83
C ALA A 19 -7.65 4.57 -11.41
N GLY A 20 -6.34 4.30 -11.34
CA GLY A 20 -5.35 5.22 -10.80
C GLY A 20 -5.58 5.60 -9.33
N TYR A 21 -6.15 4.70 -8.52
CA TYR A 21 -6.50 4.93 -7.11
C TYR A 21 -5.50 4.25 -6.17
N LEU A 22 -4.82 5.01 -5.30
CA LEU A 22 -3.64 4.51 -4.58
C LEU A 22 -3.91 4.01 -3.16
N VAL A 23 -5.08 4.31 -2.58
CA VAL A 23 -5.40 3.96 -1.18
C VAL A 23 -5.33 2.45 -0.89
N PRO A 24 -5.79 1.54 -1.78
CA PRO A 24 -5.73 0.11 -1.49
C PRO A 24 -4.31 -0.43 -1.27
N PHE A 25 -3.31 0.16 -1.91
CA PHE A 25 -1.90 -0.20 -1.71
C PHE A 25 -1.44 0.12 -0.28
N ILE A 26 -1.88 1.25 0.29
CA ILE A 26 -1.61 1.63 1.68
C ILE A 26 -2.24 0.61 2.64
N THR A 27 -3.51 0.28 2.42
CA THR A 27 -4.20 -0.73 3.24
C THR A 27 -3.49 -2.07 3.16
N TYR A 28 -3.03 -2.46 1.96
CA TYR A 28 -2.34 -3.72 1.78
C TYR A 28 -1.00 -3.75 2.55
N ALA A 29 -0.19 -2.69 2.42
CA ALA A 29 1.06 -2.56 3.15
C ALA A 29 0.83 -2.55 4.68
N GLU A 30 0.00 -1.66 5.20
CA GLU A 30 -0.19 -1.46 6.64
C GLU A 30 -0.86 -2.66 7.32
N ARG A 31 -1.89 -3.25 6.69
CA ARG A 31 -2.75 -4.24 7.37
C ARG A 31 -2.36 -5.68 7.12
N TYR A 32 -1.74 -5.98 5.99
CA TYR A 32 -1.32 -7.34 5.67
C TYR A 32 0.19 -7.50 5.77
N ALA A 33 0.96 -6.70 5.04
CA ALA A 33 2.41 -6.91 4.94
C ALA A 33 3.09 -6.80 6.32
N VAL A 34 2.70 -5.80 7.12
CA VAL A 34 3.12 -5.70 8.54
C VAL A 34 2.66 -6.91 9.35
N TYR A 35 1.40 -7.33 9.22
CA TYR A 35 0.83 -8.44 10.00
C TYR A 35 1.54 -9.77 9.76
N VAL A 36 1.91 -10.05 8.50
CA VAL A 36 2.62 -11.30 8.13
C VAL A 36 4.14 -11.17 8.18
N GLY A 37 4.67 -9.98 8.54
CA GLY A 37 6.11 -9.73 8.61
C GLY A 37 6.81 -9.62 7.24
N ASP A 38 6.08 -9.36 6.16
CA ASP A 38 6.64 -9.24 4.81
C ASP A 38 7.10 -7.80 4.54
N ARG A 39 8.33 -7.49 4.97
CA ARG A 39 8.94 -6.18 4.78
C ARG A 39 9.15 -5.81 3.31
N ALA A 40 9.45 -6.80 2.46
CA ALA A 40 9.70 -6.56 1.05
C ALA A 40 8.42 -6.11 0.32
N LEU A 41 7.31 -6.81 0.54
CA LEU A 41 6.00 -6.42 0.01
C LEU A 41 5.57 -5.05 0.53
N PHE A 42 5.80 -4.76 1.82
CA PHE A 42 5.51 -3.47 2.41
C PHE A 42 6.25 -2.34 1.69
N GLU A 43 7.57 -2.46 1.52
CA GLU A 43 8.38 -1.45 0.86
C GLU A 43 8.01 -1.29 -0.63
N GLU A 44 7.76 -2.40 -1.33
CA GLU A 44 7.34 -2.40 -2.74
C GLU A 44 6.04 -1.62 -2.95
N LEU A 45 5.00 -1.92 -2.16
CA LEU A 45 3.70 -1.27 -2.26
C LEU A 45 3.78 0.24 -1.99
N LEU A 46 4.55 0.64 -0.96
CA LEU A 46 4.67 2.05 -0.60
C LEU A 46 5.52 2.83 -1.62
N GLN A 47 6.60 2.24 -2.13
CA GLN A 47 7.40 2.83 -3.20
C GLN A 47 6.58 3.01 -4.48
N PHE A 48 5.74 2.03 -4.84
CA PHE A 48 4.80 2.17 -5.95
C PHE A 48 3.88 3.38 -5.76
N VAL A 49 3.29 3.55 -4.57
CA VAL A 49 2.44 4.71 -4.26
C VAL A 49 3.20 6.03 -4.40
N LEU A 50 4.46 6.09 -3.96
CA LEU A 50 5.28 7.31 -4.06
C LEU A 50 5.69 7.63 -5.50
N ALA A 51 5.92 6.63 -6.34
CA ALA A 51 6.28 6.81 -7.74
C ALA A 51 5.07 7.13 -8.64
N ALA A 52 3.87 6.63 -8.31
CA ALA A 52 2.69 6.79 -9.15
C ALA A 52 2.26 8.26 -9.33
N PRO A 53 1.69 8.67 -10.48
CA PRO A 53 1.16 10.01 -10.66
C PRO A 53 -0.07 10.26 -9.75
N ILE A 54 -0.38 11.53 -9.49
CA ILE A 54 -1.55 11.92 -8.67
C ILE A 54 -2.89 11.56 -9.35
N GLY A 55 -2.97 11.61 -10.69
CA GLY A 55 -4.12 11.15 -11.45
C GLY A 55 -5.46 11.80 -11.10
N ASP A 56 -6.55 11.07 -11.38
CA ASP A 56 -7.94 11.55 -11.30
C ASP A 56 -8.52 11.56 -9.88
N TRP A 57 -7.78 11.04 -8.89
CA TRP A 57 -8.18 11.02 -7.47
C TRP A 57 -7.27 11.94 -6.63
N PRO A 58 -7.19 13.24 -6.92
CA PRO A 58 -6.08 14.07 -6.46
C PRO A 58 -6.03 14.23 -4.93
N PHE A 59 -7.18 14.31 -4.27
CA PHE A 59 -7.22 14.35 -2.81
C PHE A 59 -6.71 13.04 -2.20
N TRP A 60 -7.30 11.91 -2.62
CA TRP A 60 -6.98 10.60 -2.07
C TRP A 60 -5.55 10.17 -2.37
N ASN A 61 -5.04 10.43 -3.57
CA ASN A 61 -3.69 10.03 -3.95
C ASN A 61 -2.62 10.90 -3.27
N ARG A 62 -2.89 12.18 -3.02
CA ARG A 62 -2.01 12.99 -2.15
C ARG A 62 -2.00 12.45 -0.73
N HIS A 63 -3.17 12.11 -0.20
CA HIS A 63 -3.27 11.54 1.14
C HIS A 63 -2.56 10.18 1.25
N ALA A 64 -2.69 9.32 0.24
CA ALA A 64 -1.99 8.04 0.17
C ALA A 64 -0.47 8.20 0.15
N LYS A 65 0.06 9.17 -0.61
CA LYS A 65 1.50 9.47 -0.62
C LYS A 65 2.01 9.92 0.74
N VAL A 66 1.30 10.83 1.42
CA VAL A 66 1.66 11.26 2.78
C VAL A 66 1.66 10.06 3.75
N GLN A 67 0.68 9.16 3.63
CA GLN A 67 0.66 7.93 4.43
C GLN A 67 1.84 7.00 4.10
N ALA A 68 2.20 6.83 2.82
CA ALA A 68 3.33 6.01 2.41
C ALA A 68 4.65 6.53 2.99
N GLU A 69 4.90 7.84 2.95
CA GLU A 69 6.08 8.45 3.57
C GLU A 69 6.12 8.20 5.08
N ALA A 70 4.98 8.40 5.77
CA ALA A 70 4.89 8.19 7.22
C ALA A 70 5.08 6.72 7.61
N LEU A 71 4.58 5.78 6.82
CA LEU A 71 4.76 4.34 7.04
C LEU A 71 6.21 3.92 6.81
N LEU A 72 6.84 4.35 5.71
CA LEU A 72 8.25 4.05 5.44
C LEU A 72 9.19 4.61 6.53
N ALA A 73 8.91 5.81 7.04
CA ALA A 73 9.68 6.39 8.14
C ALA A 73 9.62 5.57 9.44
N ARG A 74 8.62 4.67 9.57
CA ARG A 74 8.39 3.83 10.74
C ARG A 74 8.58 2.33 10.45
N ALA A 75 9.12 1.98 9.28
CA ALA A 75 9.30 0.59 8.86
C ALA A 75 10.09 -0.21 9.92
N ASP A 76 11.20 0.34 10.41
CA ASP A 76 12.01 -0.32 11.44
C ASP A 76 11.28 -0.49 12.78
N GLU A 77 10.20 0.25 13.08
CA GLU A 77 9.38 0.02 14.28
C GLU A 77 8.37 -1.11 14.05
N GLN A 78 7.85 -1.23 12.83
CA GLN A 78 6.80 -2.17 12.46
C GLN A 78 7.31 -3.60 12.25
N PHE A 79 8.58 -3.76 11.90
CA PHE A 79 9.21 -5.05 11.58
C PHE A 79 10.33 -5.47 12.57
N ARG A 80 10.23 -5.03 13.83
CA ARG A 80 11.16 -5.38 14.91
C ARG A 80 10.92 -6.76 15.49
#